data_AF-A0A519VVL3-F1
#
_entry.id   AF-A0A519VVL3-F1
#
_cell.length_a   1.000
_cell.length_b   1.000
_cell.length_c   1.000
_cell.angle_alpha   90.00
_cell.angle_beta   90.00
_cell.angle_gamma   90.00
#
_symmetry.space_group_name_H-M   'P 1'
#
loop_
_entity.id
_entity.type
_entity.pdbx_description
1 polymer ?
#
loop_
_entity_poly.entity_id
_entity_poly.type
_entity_poly.pdbx_seq_one_letter_code
_entity_poly.pdbx_strand_id
1 'polypeptide(L)'
;MEQLDEIDLKLLKILANDSSNTIKELAAKVSLSPSPVVQRVKRLEAKGYIKKYIALLDPEKLNQGFIVLCNIKLKQHDRKIGHSFVEDILKIDEVVECYNISGDYDFF
;
A
#
# COMPACT_ATOMS: atom_id res chain seq x y z
N MET A 1 -1.54 22.36 1.91
CA MET A 1 -0.91 21.09 2.32
C MET A 1 0.10 21.43 3.39
N GLU A 2 0.04 20.77 4.55
CA GLU A 2 1.12 20.92 5.53
C GLU A 2 2.38 20.30 4.96
N GLN A 3 3.49 21.03 5.03
CA GLN A 3 4.74 20.60 4.43
C GLN A 3 5.40 19.58 5.36
N LEU A 4 5.58 18.36 4.86
CA LEU A 4 6.42 17.36 5.52
C LEU A 4 7.86 17.86 5.51
N ASP A 5 8.54 17.78 6.64
CA ASP A 5 9.98 18.06 6.69
C ASP A 5 10.80 16.80 6.33
N GLU A 6 12.12 16.96 6.23
CA GLU A 6 13.01 15.87 5.85
C GLU A 6 12.97 14.69 6.83
N ILE A 7 12.73 14.96 8.12
CA ILE A 7 12.64 13.92 9.15
C ILE A 7 11.35 13.12 8.97
N ASP A 8 10.23 13.79 8.68
CA ASP A 8 8.96 13.12 8.41
C ASP A 8 9.07 12.20 7.20
N LEU A 9 9.67 12.69 6.11
CA LEU A 9 9.91 11.88 4.91
C LEU A 9 10.82 10.68 5.20
N LYS A 10 11.86 10.87 6.02
CA LYS A 10 12.76 9.79 6.43
C LYS A 10 12.05 8.76 7.30
N LEU A 11 11.20 9.17 8.24
CA LEU A 11 10.39 8.27 9.07
C LEU A 11 9.42 7.46 8.21
N LEU A 12 8.70 8.11 7.29
CA LEU A 12 7.79 7.43 6.35
C LEU A 12 8.54 6.39 5.52
N LYS A 13 9.72 6.73 5.00
CA LYS A 13 10.56 5.79 4.22
C LYS A 13 11.01 4.59 5.05
N ILE A 14 11.42 4.79 6.30
CA ILE A 14 11.81 3.70 7.19
C ILE A 14 10.61 2.80 7.50
N LEU A 15 9.49 3.38 7.91
CA LEU A 15 8.29 2.64 8.30
C LEU A 15 7.61 1.91 7.13
N ALA A 16 7.63 2.49 5.93
CA ALA A 16 7.11 1.84 4.73
C ALA A 16 7.92 0.60 4.33
N ASN A 17 9.23 0.62 4.59
CA ASN A 17 10.11 -0.52 4.31
C ASN A 17 10.07 -1.57 5.44
N ASP A 18 10.08 -1.10 6.68
CA ASP A 18 10.05 -1.96 7.86
C ASP A 18 9.44 -1.20 9.05
N SER A 19 8.19 -1.54 9.34
CA SER A 19 7.44 -0.95 10.46
C SER A 19 7.71 -1.62 11.81
N SER A 20 8.52 -2.68 11.88
CA SER A 20 8.83 -3.36 13.14
C SER A 20 9.81 -2.60 14.03
N ASN A 21 10.42 -1.53 13.51
CA ASN A 21 11.35 -0.67 14.24
C ASN A 21 10.69 -0.05 15.48
N THR A 22 11.35 -0.21 16.62
CA THR A 22 10.98 0.47 17.86
C THR A 22 11.19 1.98 17.75
N ILE A 23 10.49 2.76 18.57
CA ILE A 23 10.70 4.21 18.66
C ILE A 23 12.17 4.57 18.92
N LYS A 24 12.88 3.77 19.73
CA LYS A 24 14.30 4.00 20.03
C LYS A 24 15.19 3.82 18.80
N GLU A 25 14.91 2.81 17.97
CA GLU A 25 15.63 2.57 16.72
C GLU A 25 15.32 3.62 15.67
N LEU A 26 14.04 4.01 15.53
CA LEU A 26 13.65 5.12 14.66
C LEU A 26 14.36 6.41 15.06
N ALA A 27 14.39 6.74 16.34
CA ALA A 27 15.07 7.90 16.89
C ALA A 27 16.57 7.90 16.59
N ALA A 28 17.24 6.75 16.75
CA ALA A 28 18.64 6.60 16.36
C ALA A 28 18.84 6.82 14.84
N LYS A 29 17.96 6.25 13.99
CA LYS A 29 18.04 6.39 12.52
C LYS A 29 17.81 7.82 12.03
N VAL A 30 17.08 8.65 12.77
CA VAL A 30 16.81 10.05 12.42
C VAL A 30 17.55 11.07 13.28
N SER A 31 18.50 10.62 14.12
CA SER A 31 19.31 11.48 14.99
C SER A 31 18.48 12.40 15.91
N LEU A 32 17.39 11.88 16.47
CA LEU A 32 16.53 12.58 17.43
C LEU A 32 16.42 11.83 18.74
N SER A 33 15.91 12.50 19.78
CA SER A 33 15.47 11.81 20.98
C SER A 33 14.14 11.07 20.73
N PRO A 34 13.77 10.06 21.55
CA PRO A 34 12.53 9.29 21.35
C PRO A 34 11.24 10.11 21.36
N SER A 35 11.13 11.12 22.24
CA SER A 35 9.91 11.93 22.41
C SER A 35 9.40 12.62 21.13
N PRO A 36 10.22 13.39 20.39
CA PRO A 36 9.78 14.02 19.13
C PRO A 36 9.43 13.00 18.05
N VAL A 37 10.07 11.81 18.03
CA VAL A 37 9.72 10.75 17.07
C VAL A 37 8.32 10.20 17.33
N VAL A 38 7.96 9.95 18.61
CA VAL A 38 6.60 9.51 18.96
C VAL A 38 5.55 10.52 18.49
N GLN A 39 5.78 11.81 18.74
CA GLN A 39 4.84 12.86 18.33
C GLN A 39 4.71 12.95 16.81
N ARG A 40 5.82 12.83 16.08
CA ARG A 40 5.83 12.85 14.61
C ARG A 40 5.09 11.66 14.02
N VAL A 41 5.35 10.43 14.48
CA VAL A 41 4.65 9.23 14.00
C VAL A 41 3.16 9.34 14.26
N LYS A 42 2.74 9.69 15.48
CA LYS A 42 1.32 9.90 15.81
C LYS A 42 0.65 10.96 14.92
N ARG A 43 1.37 12.05 14.62
CA ARG A 43 0.88 13.10 13.72
C ARG A 43 0.72 12.58 12.29
N LEU A 44 1.67 11.77 11.80
CA LEU A 44 1.64 11.19 10.46
C LEU A 44 0.49 10.16 10.30
N GLU A 45 0.23 9.37 11.35
CA GLU A 45 -0.94 8.48 11.44
C GLU A 45 -2.24 9.30 11.45
N ALA A 46 -2.38 10.27 12.36
CA ALA A 46 -3.59 11.08 12.49
C ALA A 46 -3.94 11.87 11.22
N LYS A 47 -2.94 12.23 10.42
CA LYS A 47 -3.12 12.91 9.13
C LYS A 47 -3.32 11.96 7.94
N GLY A 48 -3.28 10.65 8.16
CA GLY A 48 -3.51 9.66 7.12
C GLY A 48 -2.34 9.46 6.14
N TYR A 49 -1.15 9.99 6.45
CA TYR A 49 0.06 9.63 5.70
C TYR A 49 0.42 8.16 5.93
N ILE A 50 0.21 7.68 7.16
CA ILE A 50 0.28 6.25 7.49
C ILE A 50 -1.15 5.73 7.60
N LYS A 51 -1.56 4.93 6.62
CA LYS A 51 -2.93 4.40 6.54
C LYS A 51 -3.14 3.12 7.36
N LYS A 52 -2.13 2.26 7.40
CA LYS A 52 -2.17 0.96 8.09
C LYS A 52 -0.76 0.39 8.26
N TYR A 53 -0.62 -0.50 9.24
CA TYR A 53 0.54 -1.37 9.40
C TYR A 53 0.11 -2.80 9.06
N ILE A 54 0.88 -3.48 8.21
CA ILE A 54 0.55 -4.81 7.70
C ILE A 54 1.73 -5.75 7.88
N ALA A 55 1.43 -7.03 8.10
CA ALA A 55 2.42 -8.10 7.98
C ALA A 55 2.50 -8.55 6.51
N LEU A 56 3.71 -8.64 5.97
CA LEU A 56 3.95 -9.28 4.67
C LEU A 56 4.10 -10.78 4.91
N LEU A 57 3.24 -11.58 4.27
CA LEU A 57 3.24 -13.03 4.41
C LEU A 57 4.03 -13.68 3.28
N ASP A 58 4.60 -14.85 3.55
CA ASP A 58 5.31 -15.67 2.57
C ASP A 58 4.30 -16.54 1.81
N PRO A 59 4.02 -16.27 0.52
CA PRO A 59 3.00 -16.99 -0.24
C PRO A 59 3.35 -18.46 -0.48
N GLU A 60 4.64 -18.82 -0.59
CA GLU A 60 5.07 -20.20 -0.82
C GLU A 60 4.71 -21.08 0.38
N LYS A 61 4.92 -20.56 1.59
CA LYS A 61 4.56 -21.27 2.85
C LYS A 61 3.06 -21.41 3.05
N LEU A 62 2.26 -20.66 2.31
CA LEU A 62 0.80 -20.69 2.35
C LEU A 62 0.19 -21.48 1.18
N ASN A 63 1.01 -22.14 0.35
CA ASN A 63 0.58 -22.78 -0.91
C ASN A 63 -0.12 -21.80 -1.88
N GLN A 64 0.29 -20.53 -1.86
CA GLN A 64 -0.18 -19.45 -2.74
C GLN A 64 0.95 -18.86 -3.60
N GLY A 65 2.04 -19.62 -3.81
CA GLY A 65 3.22 -19.17 -4.57
C GLY A 65 3.00 -19.01 -6.09
N PHE A 66 1.91 -19.56 -6.63
CA PHE A 66 1.62 -19.46 -8.06
C PHE A 66 0.90 -18.15 -8.38
N ILE A 67 1.56 -17.29 -9.15
CA ILE A 67 1.03 -15.98 -9.57
C ILE A 67 0.64 -16.05 -11.04
N VAL A 68 -0.58 -15.59 -11.34
CA VAL A 68 -1.09 -15.42 -12.70
C VAL A 68 -1.25 -13.94 -13.00
N LEU A 69 -0.75 -13.50 -14.16
CA LEU A 69 -0.96 -12.15 -14.67
C LEU A 69 -2.04 -12.20 -15.75
N CYS A 70 -3.13 -11.46 -15.54
CA CYS A 70 -4.33 -11.54 -16.37
C CYS A 70 -4.58 -10.24 -17.12
N ASN A 71 -4.37 -10.25 -18.44
CA ASN A 71 -4.79 -9.13 -19.29
C ASN A 71 -6.26 -9.31 -19.70
N ILE A 72 -7.11 -8.33 -19.38
CA ILE A 72 -8.55 -8.44 -19.60
C ILE A 72 -9.02 -7.36 -20.57
N LYS A 73 -9.76 -7.79 -21.60
CA LYS A 73 -10.41 -6.92 -22.57
C LYS A 73 -11.92 -7.09 -22.49
N LEU A 74 -12.63 -6.00 -22.23
CA LEU A 74 -14.08 -5.99 -22.21
C LEU A 74 -14.61 -6.05 -23.65
N LYS A 75 -15.69 -6.82 -23.86
CA LYS A 75 -16.34 -6.91 -25.18
C LYS A 75 -17.06 -5.61 -25.55
N GLN A 76 -17.51 -4.86 -24.56
CA GLN A 76 -18.27 -3.62 -24.71
C GLN A 76 -17.73 -2.60 -23.71
N HIS A 77 -17.50 -1.38 -24.19
CA HIS A 77 -16.91 -0.30 -23.40
C HIS A 77 -17.98 0.69 -22.97
N ASP A 78 -18.99 0.20 -22.24
CA ASP A 78 -19.94 1.07 -21.56
C ASP A 78 -19.65 1.13 -20.05
N ARG A 79 -20.05 2.25 -19.44
CA ARG A 79 -19.77 2.54 -18.03
C ARG A 79 -20.40 1.54 -17.07
N LYS A 80 -21.55 0.95 -17.43
CA LYS A 80 -22.26 -0.01 -16.56
C LYS A 80 -21.51 -1.34 -16.53
N ILE A 81 -21.05 -1.81 -17.70
CA ILE A 81 -20.27 -3.05 -17.82
C ILE A 81 -18.94 -2.91 -17.08
N GLY A 82 -18.23 -1.79 -17.27
CA GLY A 82 -16.98 -1.54 -16.55
C GLY A 82 -17.18 -1.54 -15.02
N HIS A 83 -18.27 -0.95 -14.53
CA HIS A 83 -18.56 -0.94 -13.09
C HIS A 83 -18.89 -2.33 -12.55
N SER A 84 -19.79 -3.06 -13.22
CA SER A 84 -20.15 -4.44 -12.84
C SER A 84 -18.93 -5.36 -12.83
N PHE A 85 -18.05 -5.22 -13.81
CA PHE A 85 -16.80 -5.97 -13.86
C PHE A 85 -15.94 -5.73 -12.62
N VAL A 86 -15.72 -4.47 -12.25
CA VAL A 86 -14.93 -4.13 -11.04
C VAL A 86 -15.60 -4.68 -9.78
N GLU A 87 -16.92 -4.55 -9.66
CA GLU A 87 -17.67 -5.10 -8.51
C GLU A 87 -17.51 -6.62 -8.39
N ASP A 88 -17.48 -7.34 -9.51
CA ASP A 88 -17.34 -8.80 -9.50
C ASP A 88 -15.90 -9.24 -9.24
N ILE A 89 -14.91 -8.54 -9.80
CA ILE A 89 -13.48 -8.82 -9.56
C ILE A 89 -13.12 -8.62 -8.09
N LEU A 90 -13.64 -7.57 -7.42
CA LEU A 90 -13.38 -7.29 -6.01
C LEU A 90 -13.93 -8.37 -5.05
N LYS A 91 -14.77 -9.29 -5.52
CA LYS A 91 -15.32 -10.41 -4.72
C LYS A 91 -14.46 -11.68 -4.83
N ILE A 92 -13.44 -11.69 -5.68
CA ILE A 92 -12.55 -12.84 -5.87
C ILE A 92 -11.35 -12.65 -4.95
N ASP A 93 -11.27 -13.44 -3.89
CA ASP A 93 -10.23 -13.31 -2.86
C ASP A 93 -8.80 -13.51 -3.42
N GLU A 94 -8.66 -14.28 -4.49
CA GLU A 94 -7.39 -14.50 -5.18
C GLU A 94 -6.93 -13.29 -6.01
N VAL A 95 -7.80 -12.31 -6.28
CA VAL A 95 -7.42 -11.07 -6.97
C VAL A 95 -6.83 -10.09 -5.96
N VAL A 96 -5.52 -10.05 -5.89
CA VAL A 96 -4.77 -9.15 -5.00
C VAL A 96 -4.65 -7.72 -5.52
N GLU A 97 -4.58 -7.55 -6.85
CA GLU A 97 -4.44 -6.26 -7.51
C GLU A 97 -5.22 -6.27 -8.83
N CYS A 98 -5.80 -5.12 -9.18
CA CYS A 98 -6.48 -4.91 -10.46
C CYS A 98 -6.39 -3.42 -10.83
N TYR A 99 -5.89 -3.15 -12.04
CA TYR A 99 -5.63 -1.81 -12.54
C TYR A 99 -6.40 -1.57 -13.83
N ASN A 100 -7.10 -0.43 -13.91
CA ASN A 100 -7.62 0.06 -15.19
C ASN A 100 -6.47 0.73 -15.96
N ILE A 101 -6.19 0.24 -17.16
CA ILE A 101 -5.03 0.66 -17.95
C ILE A 101 -5.46 1.16 -19.33
N SER A 102 -4.61 1.97 -19.96
CA SER A 102 -4.74 2.31 -21.38
C SER A 102 -4.00 1.29 -22.25
N GLY A 103 -4.45 1.12 -23.49
CA GLY A 103 -3.80 0.26 -24.47
C GLY A 103 -4.76 -0.78 -25.07
N ASP A 104 -4.23 -1.95 -25.41
CA ASP A 104 -4.98 -3.02 -26.08
C ASP A 104 -5.95 -3.77 -25.14
N TYR A 105 -5.71 -3.67 -23.83
CA TYR A 105 -6.49 -4.26 -22.74
C TYR A 105 -7.05 -3.17 -21.84
N ASP A 106 -8.16 -3.46 -21.19
CA ASP A 106 -8.85 -2.53 -20.29
C ASP A 106 -8.37 -2.68 -18.84
N PHE A 107 -8.02 -3.90 -18.42
CA PHE A 107 -7.55 -4.20 -17.07
C PHE A 107 -6.35 -5.16 -17.04
N PHE A 108 -5.54 -5.02 -15.99
CA PHE A 108 -4.42 -5.88 -15.62
C PHE A 108 -4.53 -6.27 -14.15
#